data_AF-A0A3B9J8Z5-F1
#
_entry.id   AF-A0A3B9J8Z5-F1
#
_cell.length_a   1.000
_cell.length_b   1.000
_cell.length_c   1.000
_cell.angle_alpha   90.00
_cell.angle_beta   90.00
_cell.angle_gamma   90.00
#
_symmetry.space_group_name_H-M   'P 1'
#
loop_
_entity.id
_entity.type
_entity.pdbx_description
1 polymer ?
#
loop_
_entity_poly.entity_id
_entity_poly.type
_entity_poly.pdbx_seq_one_letter_code
_entity_poly.pdbx_strand_id
1 'polypeptide(L)'
;RPRYPLSFTLFEDKYPELSDEQVAEAMKVMDDGYLAQRYYADQKIKIRIESGRKDTFTFDDYSWTEHISRKWGQWFQSPNELLDELKNQGFDLGKKDAG
;
A
#
# COMPACT_ATOMS: atom_id res chain seq x y z
N ARG A 1 8.17 -13.61 -4.49
CA ARG A 1 7.46 -12.32 -4.52
C ARG A 1 8.51 -11.20 -4.50
N PRO A 2 8.48 -10.26 -5.47
CA PRO A 2 9.37 -9.10 -5.51
C PRO A 2 9.41 -8.31 -4.20
N ARG A 3 10.49 -7.54 -4.01
CA ARG A 3 10.69 -6.60 -2.90
C ARG A 3 11.17 -5.28 -3.47
N TYR A 4 10.83 -4.18 -2.79
CA TYR A 4 11.35 -2.88 -3.16
C TYR A 4 12.88 -2.90 -3.13
N PRO A 5 13.55 -2.14 -4.02
CA PRO A 5 15.00 -2.03 -4.04
C PRO A 5 15.58 -1.60 -2.68
N LEU A 6 16.81 -2.02 -2.38
CA LEU A 6 17.51 -1.58 -1.17
C LEU A 6 17.64 -0.05 -1.12
N SER A 7 17.90 0.60 -2.26
CA SER A 7 17.97 2.06 -2.37
C SER A 7 16.67 2.79 -1.99
N PHE A 8 15.53 2.08 -1.93
CA PHE A 8 14.22 2.61 -1.56
C PHE A 8 13.78 2.17 -0.16
N THR A 9 14.54 1.29 0.51
CA THR A 9 14.13 0.67 1.78
C THR A 9 15.18 0.78 2.89
N LEU A 10 16.44 1.00 2.53
CA LEU A 10 17.54 1.23 3.46
C LEU A 10 18.11 2.63 3.23
N PHE A 11 18.00 3.46 4.26
CA PHE A 11 18.52 4.83 4.27
C PHE A 11 19.51 4.97 5.42
N GLU A 12 20.61 5.67 5.15
CA GLU A 12 21.64 5.97 6.14
C GLU A 12 21.41 7.37 6.70
N ASP A 13 21.65 7.53 8.01
CA ASP A 13 21.53 8.77 8.81
C ASP A 13 20.12 9.38 8.93
N LYS A 14 19.39 9.53 7.82
CA LYS A 14 18.06 10.16 7.78
C LYS A 14 17.21 9.64 6.63
N TYR A 15 15.90 9.78 6.77
CA TYR A 15 14.97 9.56 5.67
C TYR A 15 15.19 10.64 4.58
N PRO A 16 15.43 10.26 3.32
CA PRO A 16 15.63 11.23 2.25
C PRO A 16 14.29 11.78 1.73
N GLU A 17 14.34 12.96 1.12
CA GLU A 17 13.30 13.37 0.18
C GLU A 17 13.50 12.56 -1.11
N LEU A 18 12.46 11.86 -1.55
CA LEU A 18 12.48 11.04 -2.76
C LEU A 18 11.78 11.80 -3.88
N SER A 19 12.41 11.88 -5.05
CA SER A 19 11.75 12.45 -6.23
C SER A 19 10.69 11.48 -6.77
N ASP A 20 9.73 12.03 -7.53
CA ASP A 20 8.70 11.22 -8.19
C ASP A 20 9.32 10.16 -9.12
N GLU A 21 10.44 10.49 -9.77
CA GLU A 21 11.18 9.54 -10.62
C GLU A 21 11.76 8.38 -9.80
N GLN A 22 12.38 8.66 -8.65
CA GLN A 22 12.93 7.62 -7.78
C GLN A 22 11.83 6.70 -7.23
N VAL A 23 10.67 7.28 -6.89
CA VAL A 23 9.49 6.51 -6.48
C VAL A 23 8.97 5.65 -7.63
N ALA A 24 8.86 6.22 -8.84
CA ALA A 24 8.40 5.51 -10.03
C ALA A 24 9.33 4.34 -10.41
N GLU A 25 10.65 4.52 -10.30
CA GLU A 25 11.63 3.46 -10.52
C GLU A 25 11.47 2.30 -9.53
N ALA A 26 11.27 2.62 -8.25
CA ALA A 26 11.04 1.60 -7.22
C ALA A 26 9.72 0.84 -7.43
N MET A 27 8.65 1.55 -7.78
CA MET A 27 7.36 0.97 -8.15
C MET A 27 7.50 0.03 -9.35
N LYS A 28 8.23 0.45 -10.38
CA LYS A 28 8.45 -0.35 -11.59
C LYS A 28 9.09 -1.70 -11.28
N VAL A 29 10.10 -1.74 -10.41
CA VAL A 29 10.75 -3.01 -10.00
C VAL A 29 9.73 -3.98 -9.38
N MET A 30 8.85 -3.47 -8.52
CA MET A 30 7.78 -4.29 -7.94
C MET A 30 6.80 -4.76 -9.01
N ASP A 31 6.31 -3.84 -9.83
CA ASP A 31 5.26 -4.13 -10.80
C ASP A 31 5.74 -5.10 -11.89
N ASP A 32 6.90 -4.85 -12.49
CA ASP A 32 7.53 -5.72 -13.47
C ASP A 32 7.72 -7.14 -12.91
N GLY A 33 8.21 -7.24 -11.66
CA GLY A 33 8.48 -8.54 -11.04
C GLY A 33 7.21 -9.37 -10.81
N TYR A 34 6.10 -8.73 -10.44
CA TYR A 34 4.81 -9.42 -10.26
C TYR A 34 4.13 -9.74 -11.59
N LEU A 35 4.27 -8.87 -12.60
CA LEU A 35 3.79 -9.10 -13.96
C LEU A 35 4.53 -10.26 -14.64
N ALA A 36 5.87 -10.30 -14.52
CA ALA A 36 6.69 -11.39 -15.05
C ALA A 36 6.35 -12.75 -14.42
N GLN A 37 5.95 -12.74 -13.14
CA GLN A 37 5.48 -13.93 -12.42
C GLN A 37 4.00 -14.25 -12.71
N ARG A 38 3.29 -13.41 -13.47
CA ARG A 38 1.84 -13.48 -13.71
C ARG A 38 1.02 -13.68 -12.43
N TYR A 39 1.55 -13.19 -11.31
CA TYR A 39 1.12 -13.59 -9.98
C TYR A 39 -0.37 -13.32 -9.76
N TYR A 40 -0.84 -12.12 -10.12
CA TYR A 40 -2.24 -11.74 -9.95
C TYR A 40 -3.14 -12.33 -11.05
N ALA A 41 -2.62 -12.46 -12.27
CA ALA A 41 -3.35 -12.95 -13.43
C ALA A 41 -3.73 -14.43 -13.29
N ASP A 42 -2.75 -15.28 -13.00
CA ASP A 42 -2.95 -16.74 -12.99
C ASP A 42 -3.85 -17.17 -11.81
N GLN A 43 -3.77 -16.44 -10.70
CA GLN A 43 -4.62 -16.63 -9.53
C GLN A 43 -5.96 -15.88 -9.62
N LYS A 44 -6.17 -15.04 -10.64
CA LYS A 44 -7.37 -14.20 -10.84
C LYS A 44 -7.71 -13.32 -9.63
N ILE A 45 -6.69 -12.80 -8.96
CA ILE A 45 -6.81 -11.99 -7.74
C ILE A 45 -6.63 -10.50 -8.06
N LYS A 46 -7.74 -9.81 -8.33
CA LYS A 46 -7.79 -8.35 -8.49
C LYS A 46 -8.82 -7.78 -7.55
N ILE A 47 -8.42 -6.81 -6.72
CA ILE A 47 -9.33 -6.12 -5.80
C ILE A 47 -10.29 -5.26 -6.62
N ARG A 48 -11.59 -5.33 -6.32
CA ARG A 48 -12.61 -4.55 -7.02
C ARG A 48 -12.62 -3.10 -6.53
N ILE A 49 -12.96 -2.17 -7.41
CA ILE A 49 -13.18 -0.77 -7.03
C ILE A 49 -14.63 -0.64 -6.57
N GLU A 50 -14.86 -0.19 -5.34
CA GLU A 50 -16.19 -0.10 -4.73
C GLU A 50 -16.92 1.21 -5.06
N SER A 51 -16.18 2.28 -5.38
CA SER A 51 -16.72 3.63 -5.57
C SER A 51 -17.43 3.87 -6.92
N GLY A 52 -17.82 2.81 -7.64
CA GLY A 52 -18.45 2.89 -8.97
C GLY A 52 -17.56 3.45 -10.10
N ARG A 53 -16.28 3.74 -9.82
CA ARG A 53 -15.31 4.19 -10.85
C ARG A 53 -15.01 3.04 -11.82
N LYS A 54 -14.81 3.38 -13.09
CA LYS A 54 -14.40 2.43 -14.12
C LYS A 54 -13.03 1.83 -13.75
N ASP A 55 -12.96 0.51 -13.71
CA ASP A 55 -11.69 -0.21 -13.60
C ASP A 55 -10.97 -0.19 -14.95
N THR A 56 -9.84 0.51 -15.01
CA THR A 56 -9.01 0.64 -16.21
C THR A 56 -7.92 -0.43 -16.31
N PHE A 57 -7.69 -1.19 -15.25
CA PHE A 57 -6.68 -2.25 -15.23
C PHE A 57 -7.29 -3.60 -15.62
N THR A 58 -6.55 -4.37 -16.38
CA THR A 58 -6.82 -5.76 -16.74
C THR A 58 -5.88 -6.69 -15.97
N PHE A 59 -5.97 -8.01 -16.16
CA PHE A 59 -4.97 -8.91 -15.57
C PHE A 59 -3.60 -8.82 -16.25
N ASP A 60 -3.49 -8.11 -17.38
CA ASP A 60 -2.23 -7.97 -18.12
C ASP A 60 -1.37 -6.81 -17.58
N ASP A 61 -1.98 -5.83 -16.91
CA ASP A 61 -1.30 -4.65 -16.36
C ASP A 61 -1.58 -4.41 -14.86
N TYR A 62 -2.45 -5.21 -14.23
CA TYR A 62 -2.69 -5.14 -12.79
C TYR A 62 -1.55 -5.78 -12.00
N SER A 63 -0.86 -4.96 -11.19
CA SER A 63 0.29 -5.40 -10.40
C SER A 63 0.29 -4.80 -8.99
N TRP A 64 1.43 -4.92 -8.29
CA TRP A 64 1.58 -4.62 -6.86
C TRP A 64 1.16 -3.20 -6.47
N THR A 65 1.59 -2.18 -7.21
CA THR A 65 1.32 -0.78 -6.89
C THR A 65 -0.19 -0.53 -6.86
N GLU A 66 -0.90 -0.90 -7.93
CA GLU A 66 -2.35 -0.74 -7.99
C GLU A 66 -3.06 -1.63 -6.96
N HIS A 67 -2.55 -2.84 -6.70
CA HIS A 67 -3.12 -3.72 -5.68
C HIS A 67 -3.09 -3.10 -4.29
N ILE A 68 -1.95 -2.53 -3.89
CA ILE A 68 -1.82 -1.86 -2.59
C ILE A 68 -2.59 -0.55 -2.56
N SER A 69 -2.63 0.24 -3.64
CA SER A 69 -3.48 1.44 -3.73
C SER A 69 -4.96 1.12 -3.49
N ARG A 70 -5.48 0.03 -4.08
CA ARG A 70 -6.85 -0.42 -3.81
C ARG A 70 -7.06 -0.90 -2.38
N LYS A 71 -6.11 -1.66 -1.81
CA LYS A 71 -6.20 -2.07 -0.40
C LYS A 71 -6.21 -0.90 0.55
N TRP A 72 -5.35 0.10 0.31
CA TRP A 72 -5.30 1.30 1.12
C TRP A 72 -6.64 2.07 1.09
N GLY A 73 -7.25 2.16 -0.10
CA GLY A 73 -8.59 2.74 -0.25
C GLY A 73 -9.73 1.95 0.42
N GLN A 74 -9.49 0.72 0.89
CA GLN A 74 -10.47 -0.13 1.59
C GLN A 74 -10.30 -0.10 3.12
N TRP A 75 -9.49 0.80 3.68
CA TRP A 75 -9.36 0.97 5.12
C TRP A 75 -10.67 1.43 5.78
N PHE A 76 -10.75 1.29 7.12
CA PHE A 76 -11.87 1.72 7.94
C PHE A 76 -12.33 3.13 7.56
N GLN A 77 -13.65 3.34 7.51
CA GLN A 77 -14.24 4.66 7.23
C GLN A 77 -13.87 5.67 8.33
N SER A 78 -13.61 5.19 9.53
CA SER A 78 -13.20 6.00 10.66
C SER A 78 -12.10 5.32 11.48
N PRO A 79 -11.02 6.04 11.86
CA PRO A 79 -10.02 5.52 12.79
C PRO A 79 -10.61 5.27 14.18
N ASN A 80 -11.75 5.87 14.53
CA ASN A 80 -12.39 5.71 15.83
C ASN A 80 -12.80 4.26 16.11
N GLU A 81 -13.17 3.49 15.08
CA GLU A 81 -13.51 2.07 15.25
C GLU A 81 -12.34 1.27 15.85
N LEU A 82 -11.12 1.53 15.37
CA LEU A 82 -9.92 0.90 15.91
C LEU A 82 -9.54 1.46 17.29
N LEU A 83 -9.68 2.77 17.47
CA LEU A 83 -9.37 3.43 18.74
C LEU A 83 -10.30 2.98 19.87
N ASP A 84 -11.58 2.79 19.59
CA ASP A 84 -12.57 2.30 20.55
C ASP A 84 -12.26 0.87 20.97
N GLU A 85 -11.87 0.00 20.03
CA GLU A 85 -11.44 -1.36 20.37
C GLU A 85 -10.17 -1.36 21.22
N LEU A 86 -9.17 -0.54 20.87
CA LEU A 86 -7.97 -0.39 21.69
C LEU A 86 -8.31 0.09 23.10
N LYS A 87 -9.22 1.05 23.24
CA LYS A 87 -9.70 1.55 24.54
C LYS A 87 -10.45 0.46 25.32
N ASN A 88 -11.28 -0.34 24.66
CA ASN A 88 -11.99 -1.47 25.29
C ASN A 88 -11.01 -2.52 25.84
N GLN A 89 -9.85 -2.69 25.20
CA GLN A 89 -8.76 -3.55 25.68
C GLN A 89 -7.82 -2.84 26.68
N GLY A 90 -8.17 -1.64 27.17
CA GLY A 90 -7.41 -0.91 28.18
C GLY A 90 -6.27 -0.04 27.64
N PHE A 91 -6.13 0.13 26.33
CA PHE A 91 -5.16 1.04 25.72
C PHE A 91 -5.82 2.41 25.44
N ASP A 92 -5.61 3.38 26.33
CA ASP A 92 -6.05 4.76 26.10
C ASP A 92 -4.96 5.57 25.38
N LEU A 93 -5.17 5.82 24.09
CA LEU A 93 -4.27 6.60 23.23
C LEU A 93 -4.63 8.10 23.19
N GLY A 94 -5.39 8.58 24.19
CA GLY A 94 -5.72 10.00 24.35
C GLY A 94 -4.51 10.95 24.33
N LYS A 95 -4.78 12.24 24.10
CA LYS A 95 -3.74 13.28 23.97
C LYS A 95 -2.79 13.24 25.18
N LYS A 96 -1.47 13.17 24.91
CA LYS A 96 -0.43 13.50 25.88
C LYS A 96 -0.75 14.85 26.52
N ASP A 97 -0.71 14.91 27.85
CA ASP A 97 -0.58 16.17 28.55
C ASP A 97 0.64 16.90 27.98
N ALA A 98 0.43 18.13 27.50
CA ALA A 98 1.51 19.03 27.13
C ALA A 98 2.16 19.49 28.45
N GLY A 99 3.09 18.68 28.94
CA GLY A 99 4.07 19.08 29.96
C GLY A 99 5.14 19.97 29.39
#